data_AF-A0A6N7YSD1-F1
#
_entry.id   AF-A0A6N7YSD1-F1
#
_cell.length_a   1.000
_cell.length_b   1.000
_cell.length_c   1.000
_cell.angle_alpha   90.00
_cell.angle_beta   90.00
_cell.angle_gamma   90.00
#
_symmetry.space_group_name_H-M   'P 1'
#
loop_
_entity.id
_entity.type
_entity.pdbx_description
1 polymer ?
#
loop_
_entity_poly.entity_id
_entity_poly.type
_entity_poly.pdbx_seq_one_letter_code
_entity_poly.pdbx_strand_id
1 'polypeptide(L)' 'MLAYALLAVTTAAEARTAAPDGLIALTCNEIRRLLVVHVIEPARRITDRDAWSTWRRRHQYRAKVSYYQHQRP' A
#
# COMPACT_ATOMS: atom_id res chain seq x y z
N MET A 1 5.20 13.03 17.45
CA MET A 1 3.72 12.92 17.53
C MET A 1 3.05 13.09 16.17
N LEU A 2 3.34 14.14 15.40
CA LEU A 2 2.72 14.39 14.08
C LEU A 2 2.82 13.22 13.08
N ALA A 3 3.98 12.55 12.99
CA ALA A 3 4.15 11.41 12.09
C ALA A 3 3.18 10.25 12.38
N TYR A 4 2.90 9.98 13.66
CA TYR A 4 1.94 8.94 14.07
C TYR A 4 0.49 9.38 13.87
N ALA A 5 0.18 10.67 14.05
CA ALA A 5 -1.14 11.21 13.73
C ALA A 5 -1.42 11.11 12.22
N LEU A 6 -0.46 11.48 11.37
CA LEU A 6 -0.56 11.32 9.92
C LEU A 6 -0.74 9.85 9.53
N LEU A 7 0.04 8.94 10.10
CA LEU A 7 -0.12 7.51 9.88
C LEU A 7 -1.52 7.02 10.26
N ALA A 8 -2.00 7.38 11.46
CA ALA A 8 -3.32 6.96 11.94
C ALA A 8 -4.45 7.48 11.03
N VAL A 9 -4.43 8.77 10.68
CA VAL A 9 -5.45 9.38 9.81
C VAL A 9 -5.44 8.77 8.42
N THR A 10 -4.27 8.60 7.81
CA THR A 10 -4.13 7.98 6.48
C THR A 10 -4.56 6.52 6.49
N THR A 11 -4.20 5.75 7.51
CA THR A 11 -4.68 4.36 7.66
C THR A 11 -6.19 4.26 7.82
N ALA A 12 -6.79 5.19 8.58
CA ALA A 12 -8.24 5.20 8.78
C ALA A 12 -8.99 5.67 7.53
N ALA A 13 -8.40 6.57 6.73
CA ALA A 13 -8.93 6.95 5.43
C ALA A 13 -8.89 5.76 4.46
N GLU A 14 -7.74 5.08 4.34
CA GLU A 14 -7.57 3.90 3.49
C GLU A 14 -8.50 2.74 3.88
N ALA A 15 -8.74 2.53 5.17
CA ALA A 15 -9.69 1.51 5.64
C ALA A 15 -11.14 1.76 5.21
N ARG A 16 -11.49 3.01 4.90
CA ARG A 16 -12.83 3.40 4.41
C ARG A 16 -12.93 3.34 2.88
N THR A 17 -11.81 3.20 2.18
CA THR A 17 -11.78 3.08 0.73
C THR A 17 -11.73 1.62 0.31
N ALA A 18 -12.51 1.26 -0.70
CA ALA A 18 -12.39 -0.07 -1.31
C ALA A 18 -11.00 -0.21 -1.93
N ALA A 19 -10.43 -1.42 -1.85
CA ALA A 19 -9.19 -1.71 -2.55
C ALA A 19 -9.39 -1.47 -4.06
N PRO A 20 -8.46 -0.80 -4.74
CA PRO A 20 -8.54 -0.65 -6.19
C PRO A 20 -8.56 -2.01 -6.88
N ASP A 21 -9.29 -2.11 -7.99
CA ASP A 21 -9.38 -3.36 -8.75
C ASP A 21 -8.00 -3.89 -9.13
N GLY A 22 -7.76 -5.17 -8.84
CA GLY A 22 -6.48 -5.83 -9.14
C GLY A 22 -5.32 -5.46 -8.21
N LEU A 23 -5.58 -4.76 -7.10
CA LEU A 23 -4.60 -4.44 -6.06
C LEU A 23 -5.13 -4.83 -4.68
N ILE A 24 -4.25 -5.25 -3.79
CA ILE A 24 -4.60 -5.31 -2.36
C ILE A 24 -4.67 -3.88 -1.80
N ALA A 25 -5.51 -3.61 -0.78
CA ALA A 25 -5.52 -2.33 -0.07
C ALA A 25 -4.13 -1.98 0.50
N LEU A 26 -3.85 -0.69 0.70
CA LEU A 26 -2.62 -0.27 1.36
C LEU A 26 -2.60 -0.81 2.80
N THR A 27 -1.50 -1.45 3.19
CA THR A 27 -1.31 -1.87 4.59
C THR A 27 -0.73 -0.74 5.42
N CYS A 28 -0.95 -0.73 6.73
CA CYS A 28 -0.37 0.28 7.62
C CYS A 28 1.16 0.39 7.50
N ASN A 29 1.84 -0.74 7.29
CA ASN A 29 3.29 -0.76 7.07
C ASN A 29 3.70 -0.10 5.75
N GLU A 30 2.89 -0.25 4.72
CA GLU A 30 3.12 0.34 3.41
C GLU A 30 2.87 1.84 3.43
N ILE A 31 1.79 2.27 4.09
CA ILE A 31 1.50 3.69 4.35
C ILE A 31 2.63 4.34 5.13
N ARG A 32 3.09 3.71 6.22
CA ARG A 32 4.24 4.20 7.00
C ARG A 32 5.48 4.35 6.12
N ARG A 33 5.77 3.36 5.28
CA ARG A 33 6.95 3.35 4.41
C ARG A 33 6.87 4.42 3.32
N LEU A 34 5.69 4.64 2.74
CA LEU A 34 5.47 5.70 1.75
C LEU A 34 5.59 7.08 2.41
N LEU A 35 4.97 7.29 3.58
CA LEU A 35 5.10 8.53 4.35
C LEU A 35 6.56 8.86 4.66
N VAL A 36 7.35 7.88 5.10
CA VAL A 36 8.79 8.08 5.35
C VAL A 36 9.53 8.54 4.09
N VAL A 37 9.29 7.92 2.94
CA VAL A 37 9.97 8.29 1.69
C VAL A 37 9.55 9.69 1.25
N HIS A 38 8.25 10.00 1.27
CA HIS A 38 7.74 11.28 0.80
C HIS A 38 8.15 12.44 1.71
N VAL A 39 8.26 12.22 3.03
CA VAL A 39 8.59 13.26 4.01
C VAL A 39 10.11 13.47 4.14
N ILE A 40 10.90 12.40 4.10
CA ILE A 40 12.36 12.48 4.33
C ILE A 40 13.13 12.73 3.03
N GLU A 41 12.71 12.14 1.91
CA GLU A 41 13.44 12.19 0.64
C GLU A 41 12.56 12.62 -0.54
N PRO A 42 11.89 13.79 -0.48
CA PRO A 42 11.01 14.26 -1.54
C PRO A 42 11.73 14.46 -2.89
N ALA A 43 13.06 14.63 -2.86
CA ALA A 43 13.90 14.82 -4.06
C ALA A 43 14.31 13.50 -4.75
N ARG A 44 14.15 12.34 -4.11
CA ARG A 44 14.29 11.06 -4.84
C ARG A 44 13.03 10.85 -5.67
N ARG A 45 13.15 10.21 -6.83
CA ARG A 45 12.02 9.95 -7.74
C ARG A 45 10.89 9.20 -7.03
N ILE A 46 9.93 9.95 -6.50
CA ILE A 46 8.72 9.46 -5.84
C ILE A 46 8.00 8.45 -6.74
N THR A 47 8.00 8.72 -8.05
CA THR A 47 7.45 7.84 -9.09
C THR A 47 8.02 6.42 -9.04
N ASP A 48 9.33 6.25 -8.77
CA ASP A 48 9.96 4.93 -8.72
C ASP A 48 9.45 4.15 -7.49
N ARG A 49 9.21 4.86 -6.38
CA ARG A 49 8.71 4.25 -5.14
C ARG A 49 7.25 3.85 -5.25
N ASP A 50 6.42 4.71 -5.82
CA ASP A 50 5.00 4.44 -6.01
C ASP A 50 4.75 3.36 -7.06
N ALA A 51 5.53 3.39 -8.15
CA ALA A 51 5.52 2.32 -9.15
C ALA A 51 5.93 0.98 -8.53
N TRP A 52 6.97 0.98 -7.69
CA TRP A 52 7.38 -0.23 -6.97
C TRP A 52 6.32 -0.75 -6.00
N SER A 53 5.69 0.15 -5.22
CA SER A 53 4.59 -0.23 -4.32
C SER A 53 3.40 -0.81 -5.10
N THR A 54 3.03 -0.17 -6.20
CA THR A 54 1.94 -0.63 -7.07
C THR A 54 2.25 -2.00 -7.68
N TRP A 55 3.45 -2.19 -8.23
CA TRP A 55 3.89 -3.46 -8.80
C TRP A 55 3.83 -4.59 -7.77
N ARG A 56 4.37 -4.34 -6.56
CA ARG A 56 4.36 -5.31 -5.46
C ARG A 56 2.93 -5.69 -5.06
N ARG A 57 2.06 -4.70 -4.84
CA ARG A 57 0.67 -4.92 -4.43
C ARG A 57 -0.13 -5.68 -5.48
N ARG A 58 0.12 -5.42 -6.76
CA ARG A 58 -0.46 -6.19 -7.88
C ARG A 58 -0.01 -7.64 -7.86
N HIS A 59 1.27 -7.87 -7.61
CA HIS A 59 1.80 -9.23 -7.53
C HIS A 59 1.21 -9.99 -6.34
N GLN A 60 1.07 -9.33 -5.18
CA GLN A 60 0.42 -9.91 -4.00
C GLN A 60 -1.06 -10.20 -4.24
N TYR A 61 -1.78 -9.30 -4.94
CA TYR A 61 -3.16 -9.55 -5.35
C TYR A 61 -3.25 -10.81 -6.21
N ARG A 62 -2.39 -10.96 -7.23
CA ARG A 62 -2.36 -12.15 -8.09
C ARG A 62 -2.05 -13.43 -7.30
N ALA A 63 -1.09 -13.38 -6.38
CA ALA A 63 -0.77 -14.51 -5.52
C ALA A 63 -1.97 -14.89 -4.62
N LYS A 64 -2.65 -13.88 -4.03
CA LYS A 64 -3.85 -14.06 -3.22
C LYS A 64 -5.00 -14.68 -4.02
N VAL A 65 -5.26 -14.18 -5.23
CA VAL A 65 -6.28 -14.72 -6.13
C VAL A 65 -5.97 -16.16 -6.49
N SER A 66 -4.74 -16.47 -6.92
CA SER A 66 -4.31 -17.83 -7.24
C SER A 66 -4.49 -18.75 -6.02
N TYR A 67 -4.06 -18.32 -4.83
CA TYR A 67 -4.23 -19.09 -3.61
C TYR A 67 -5.70 -19.43 -3.33
N TYR A 68 -6.60 -18.44 -3.36
CA TYR A 68 -8.03 -18.71 -3.14
C TYR A 68 -8.69 -19.52 -4.26
N GLN A 69 -8.20 -19.41 -5.50
CA GLN A 69 -8.68 -20.25 -6.61
C GLN A 69 -8.29 -21.72 -6.39
N HIS A 70 -7.08 -21.99 -5.92
CA HIS A 70 -6.60 -23.36 -5.65
C HIS A 70 -7.12 -23.94 -4.33
N GLN A 71 -7.55 -23.09 -3.39
CA GLN A 71 -8.07 -23.52 -2.09
C GLN A 71 -9.60 -23.71 -2.07
N ARG A 72 -10.31 -23.29 -3.12
CA ARG A 72 -11.73 -23.62 -3.27
C ARG A 72 -11.87 -25.07 -3.78
N PRO A 73 -12.46 -25.98 -3.00
CA PRO A 73 -12.73 -27.36 -3.43
C PRO A 73 -13.77 -27.42 -4.56
#